data_AF-A0A3B8SVW2-F1
#
_entry.id   AF-A0A3B8SVW2-F1
#
_cell.length_a   1.000
_cell.length_b   1.000
_cell.length_c   1.000
_cell.angle_alpha   90.00
_cell.angle_beta   90.00
_cell.angle_gamma   90.00
#
_symmetry.space_group_name_H-M   'P 1'
#
loop_
_entity.id
_entity.type
_entity.pdbx_description
1 polymer ?
#
loop_
_entity_poly.entity_id
_entity_poly.type
_entity_poly.pdbx_seq_one_letter_code
_entity_poly.pdbx_strand_id
1 'polypeptide(L)'
;MDGEELIKSIESVTVRDMNWYYHAYQGVDSTYRLKRMLLEGIKCRLLLYDKRDLYGPYSYTFAKNGFHYISLSKDIDALPEKSSFLHYLNEINFIIDHIFAFKCSTKKEYERFRFTALPLRSSGYHDEYQVYRHISPKHFVGLQCSLLNWYYNGYTFRFADFKKLLTIMNEEGIDLPIYDYSRVIGDNVHVVDKSAFLEIYPKIQEDIKQKCYSKSLKEHRF
;
A
#
# COMPACT_ATOMS: atom_id res chain seq x y z
N MET A 1 -20.95 -20.69 -0.69
CA MET A 1 -19.82 -20.07 0.00
C MET A 1 -19.81 -18.62 -0.41
N ASP A 2 -19.98 -17.71 0.54
CA ASP A 2 -19.96 -16.28 0.24
C ASP A 2 -18.51 -15.78 0.06
N GLY A 3 -18.34 -14.53 -0.38
CA GLY A 3 -17.01 -13.98 -0.63
C GLY A 3 -16.12 -13.88 0.61
N GLU A 4 -16.70 -13.73 1.80
CA GLU A 4 -15.96 -13.73 3.06
C GLU A 4 -15.37 -15.11 3.36
N GLU A 5 -16.19 -16.16 3.28
CA GLU A 5 -15.73 -17.55 3.46
C GLU A 5 -14.64 -17.92 2.44
N LEU A 6 -14.79 -17.49 1.19
CA LEU A 6 -13.77 -17.70 0.15
C LEU A 6 -12.43 -17.04 0.52
N ILE A 7 -12.44 -15.77 0.95
CA ILE A 7 -11.21 -15.07 1.37
C ILE A 7 -10.56 -15.76 2.58
N LYS A 8 -11.35 -16.14 3.59
CA LYS A 8 -10.81 -16.84 4.77
C LYS A 8 -10.19 -18.19 4.41
N SER A 9 -10.69 -18.86 3.36
CA SER A 9 -10.20 -20.18 2.95
C SER A 9 -8.79 -20.16 2.32
N ILE A 10 -8.32 -19.00 1.86
CA ILE A 10 -7.01 -18.82 1.20
C ILE A 10 -5.97 -18.18 2.11
N GLU A 11 -6.27 -18.06 3.40
CA GLU A 11 -5.47 -17.35 4.37
C GLU A 11 -4.97 -18.29 5.47
N SER A 12 -3.73 -18.08 5.91
CA SER A 12 -3.14 -18.79 7.05
C SER A 12 -2.57 -17.78 8.04
N VAL A 13 -2.74 -18.03 9.34
CA VAL A 13 -2.25 -17.11 10.38
C VAL A 13 -0.73 -17.13 10.44
N THR A 14 -0.12 -15.96 10.59
CA THR A 14 1.31 -15.78 10.85
C THR A 14 1.55 -14.61 11.79
N VAL A 15 2.80 -14.39 12.17
CA VAL A 15 3.25 -13.27 13.00
C VAL A 15 3.96 -12.23 12.12
N ARG A 16 3.59 -10.95 12.26
CA ARG A 16 4.29 -9.84 11.60
C ARG A 16 5.47 -9.36 12.45
N ASP A 17 6.44 -8.72 11.82
CA ASP A 17 7.49 -7.98 12.53
C ASP A 17 7.07 -6.52 12.74
N MET A 18 7.04 -6.08 14.00
CA MET A 18 6.73 -4.70 14.39
C MET A 18 7.83 -3.70 14.00
N ASN A 19 8.97 -4.18 13.49
CA ASN A 19 10.04 -3.33 13.00
C ASN A 19 9.87 -2.88 11.55
N TRP A 20 8.97 -3.51 10.79
CA TRP A 20 8.76 -3.21 9.39
C TRP A 20 8.28 -1.78 9.13
N TYR A 21 8.68 -1.28 7.96
CA TYR A 21 8.17 -0.05 7.38
C TYR A 21 7.23 -0.36 6.22
N TYR A 22 6.31 0.56 5.95
CA TYR A 22 5.29 0.42 4.93
C TYR A 22 5.32 1.59 3.95
N HIS A 23 5.18 1.31 2.65
CA HIS A 23 5.04 2.32 1.62
C HIS A 23 3.79 2.06 0.78
N ALA A 24 2.84 2.99 0.83
CA ALA A 24 1.59 2.87 0.10
C ALA A 24 1.79 2.98 -1.42
N TYR A 25 1.21 2.04 -2.14
CA TYR A 25 1.06 2.11 -3.58
C TYR A 25 -0.28 2.79 -3.92
N GLN A 26 -0.22 4.08 -4.30
CA GLN A 26 -1.38 4.86 -4.72
C GLN A 26 -1.30 5.15 -6.23
N GLY A 27 -2.13 4.49 -7.05
CA GLY A 27 -2.16 4.82 -8.48
C GLY A 27 -3.17 4.02 -9.30
N VAL A 28 -4.01 4.76 -10.04
CA VAL A 28 -5.10 4.27 -10.92
C VAL A 28 -4.60 3.77 -12.29
N ASP A 29 -3.32 3.99 -12.62
CA ASP A 29 -2.74 3.58 -13.92
C ASP A 29 -1.49 2.71 -13.70
N SER A 30 -1.76 1.52 -13.15
CA SER A 30 -0.90 0.91 -12.14
C SER A 30 0.18 -0.04 -12.63
N THR A 31 -0.03 -0.70 -13.76
CA THR A 31 0.80 -1.85 -14.14
C THR A 31 2.27 -1.47 -14.35
N TYR A 32 2.55 -0.41 -15.12
CA TYR A 32 3.92 0.00 -15.42
C TYR A 32 4.65 0.51 -14.16
N ARG A 33 3.98 1.36 -13.36
CA ARG A 33 4.59 1.90 -12.13
C ARG A 33 4.81 0.81 -11.08
N LEU A 34 3.84 -0.07 -10.90
CA LEU A 34 3.93 -1.19 -9.97
C LEU A 34 5.04 -2.16 -10.37
N LYS A 35 5.10 -2.54 -11.65
CA LYS A 35 6.19 -3.36 -12.20
C LYS A 35 7.56 -2.71 -11.98
N ARG A 36 7.70 -1.40 -12.22
CA ARG A 36 8.95 -0.69 -11.95
C ARG A 36 9.30 -0.63 -10.47
N MET A 37 8.33 -0.44 -9.58
CA MET A 37 8.60 -0.46 -8.14
C MET A 37 9.09 -1.84 -7.69
N LEU A 38 8.46 -2.91 -8.17
CA LEU A 38 8.85 -4.29 -7.90
C LEU A 38 10.27 -4.62 -8.42
N LEU A 39 10.59 -4.22 -9.67
CA LEU A 39 11.84 -4.58 -10.33
C LEU A 39 13.02 -3.64 -10.03
N GLU A 40 12.75 -2.34 -9.96
CA GLU A 40 13.78 -1.31 -9.80
C GLU A 40 13.81 -0.72 -8.39
N GLY A 41 12.80 -0.98 -7.57
CA GLY A 41 12.66 -0.42 -6.23
C GLY A 41 11.85 0.88 -6.21
N ILE A 42 11.61 1.38 -5.00
CA ILE A 42 10.86 2.62 -4.78
C ILE A 42 11.81 3.80 -4.90
N LYS A 43 11.48 4.77 -5.75
CA LYS A 43 12.32 5.93 -6.05
C LYS A 43 11.64 7.20 -5.55
N CYS A 44 12.42 8.10 -4.97
CA CYS A 44 11.94 9.43 -4.63
C CYS A 44 11.62 10.21 -5.91
N ARG A 45 10.95 11.35 -5.74
CA ARG A 45 10.49 12.17 -6.84
C ARG A 45 11.63 12.55 -7.79
N LEU A 46 12.77 13.03 -7.27
CA LEU A 46 13.95 13.40 -8.06
C LEU A 46 14.39 12.32 -9.06
N LEU A 47 14.33 11.04 -8.65
CA LEU A 47 14.74 9.92 -9.49
C LEU A 47 13.65 9.43 -10.46
N LEU A 48 12.40 9.82 -10.23
CA LEU A 48 11.27 9.53 -11.11
C LEU A 48 11.12 10.58 -12.23
N TYR A 49 11.72 11.77 -12.08
CA TYR A 49 11.73 12.80 -13.11
C TYR A 49 12.51 12.34 -14.34
N ASP A 50 11.79 11.85 -15.34
CA ASP A 50 12.24 11.91 -16.73
C ASP A 50 12.15 13.38 -17.18
N LYS A 51 13.19 13.91 -17.83
CA LYS A 51 13.34 15.34 -18.19
C LYS A 51 12.24 15.84 -19.17
N ARG A 52 11.33 14.98 -19.60
CA ARG A 52 10.26 15.27 -20.57
C ARG A 52 9.02 15.99 -19.99
N ASP A 53 8.87 16.03 -18.66
CA ASP A 53 7.71 16.65 -17.97
C ASP A 53 8.05 17.98 -17.25
N LEU A 54 9.09 18.69 -17.69
CA LEU A 54 9.54 19.95 -17.06
C LEU A 54 8.52 21.10 -17.13
N TYR A 55 7.44 20.98 -17.92
CA TYR A 55 6.51 22.08 -18.19
C TYR A 55 5.02 21.71 -18.13
N GLY A 56 4.63 20.83 -17.21
CA GLY A 56 3.22 20.68 -16.82
C GLY A 56 2.85 21.66 -15.68
N PRO A 57 1.94 22.63 -15.87
CA PRO A 57 1.53 23.60 -14.82
C PRO A 57 0.82 22.97 -13.61
N TYR A 58 0.72 21.63 -13.54
CA TYR A 58 0.03 20.88 -12.50
C TYR A 58 0.95 20.05 -11.57
N SER A 59 2.28 20.13 -11.68
CA SER A 59 3.16 19.23 -10.89
C SER A 59 3.68 19.82 -9.57
N TYR A 60 3.52 21.11 -9.27
CA TYR A 60 4.08 21.71 -8.04
C TYR A 60 3.22 21.53 -6.79
N THR A 61 1.96 21.07 -6.91
CA THR A 61 0.97 21.19 -5.83
C THR A 61 0.73 19.93 -4.98
N PHE A 62 1.36 18.78 -5.26
CA PHE A 62 0.90 17.51 -4.66
C PHE A 62 1.90 16.63 -3.88
N ALA A 63 3.03 17.13 -3.38
CA ALA A 63 3.81 16.29 -2.48
C ALA A 63 4.31 17.02 -1.24
N LYS A 64 3.58 16.82 -0.14
CA LYS A 64 4.14 16.89 1.23
C LYS A 64 5.23 15.80 1.46
N ASN A 65 5.36 14.87 0.52
CA ASN A 65 6.45 13.90 0.43
C ASN A 65 7.67 14.58 -0.23
N GLY A 66 8.79 14.64 0.48
CA GLY A 66 9.95 15.43 0.07
C GLY A 66 10.49 15.04 -1.31
N PHE A 67 11.03 16.00 -2.07
CA PHE A 67 11.54 15.79 -3.43
C PHE A 67 12.70 14.77 -3.48
N HIS A 68 13.50 14.71 -2.42
CA HIS A 68 14.63 13.80 -2.28
C HIS A 68 14.31 12.52 -1.49
N TYR A 69 13.11 12.39 -0.93
CA TYR A 69 12.79 11.37 0.06
C TYR A 69 11.61 10.50 -0.36
N ILE A 70 11.60 9.29 0.17
CA ILE A 70 10.49 8.34 0.09
C ILE A 70 9.85 8.31 1.46
N SER A 71 8.54 8.58 1.51
CA SER A 71 7.77 8.51 2.75
C SER A 71 7.46 7.06 3.10
N LEU A 72 7.60 6.74 4.38
CA LEU A 72 7.26 5.44 4.94
C LEU A 72 6.37 5.65 6.15
N SER A 73 5.46 4.72 6.42
CA SER A 73 4.83 4.59 7.73
C SER A 73 5.45 3.42 8.50
N LYS A 74 5.29 3.42 9.81
CA LYS A 74 5.62 2.28 10.67
C LYS A 74 4.41 2.00 11.54
N ASP A 75 4.08 0.74 11.76
CA ASP A 75 3.10 0.45 12.81
C ASP A 75 3.77 0.66 14.16
N ILE A 76 3.28 1.65 14.90
CA ILE A 76 3.70 1.91 16.27
C ILE A 76 2.43 1.71 17.09
N ASP A 77 2.48 0.90 18.15
CA ASP A 77 1.34 0.51 19.01
C ASP A 77 0.71 1.67 19.81
N ALA A 78 0.49 2.79 19.15
CA ALA A 78 -0.27 3.92 19.61
C ALA A 78 -1.40 4.12 18.60
N LEU A 79 -2.61 4.41 19.09
CA LEU A 79 -3.71 4.91 18.28
C LEU A 79 -3.71 6.44 18.34
N PRO A 80 -2.76 7.17 17.72
CA PRO A 80 -2.96 8.60 17.59
C PRO A 80 -4.01 8.82 16.49
N GLU A 81 -4.80 9.89 16.65
CA GLU A 81 -5.64 10.49 15.62
C GLU A 81 -4.89 10.82 14.30
N LYS A 82 -3.56 10.62 14.27
CA LYS A 82 -2.65 10.89 13.16
C LYS A 82 -1.65 9.73 12.97
N SER A 83 -2.15 8.54 12.65
CA SER A 83 -1.34 7.43 12.13
C SER A 83 -1.42 7.35 10.60
N SER A 84 -0.27 7.45 9.95
CA SER A 84 -0.09 7.21 8.52
C SER A 84 -0.23 5.74 8.18
N PHE A 85 0.19 4.82 9.06
CA PHE A 85 0.03 3.38 8.86
C PHE A 85 -1.46 3.02 8.76
N LEU A 86 -2.26 3.41 9.75
CA LEU A 86 -3.71 3.17 9.74
C LEU A 86 -4.42 3.88 8.58
N HIS A 87 -3.97 5.10 8.23
CA HIS A 87 -4.53 5.84 7.09
C HIS A 87 -4.40 5.08 5.76
N TYR A 88 -3.30 4.35 5.56
CA TYR A 88 -3.04 3.58 4.34
C TYR A 88 -3.28 2.07 4.48
N LEU A 89 -3.88 1.61 5.59
CA LEU A 89 -4.12 0.18 5.83
C LEU A 89 -5.00 -0.47 4.76
N ASN A 90 -5.91 0.31 4.16
CA ASN A 90 -6.78 -0.16 3.08
C ASN A 90 -6.14 -0.07 1.68
N GLU A 91 -4.88 0.34 1.58
CA GLU A 91 -4.11 0.36 0.34
C GLU A 91 -3.30 -0.95 0.19
N ILE A 92 -2.76 -1.18 -1.00
CA ILE A 92 -1.65 -2.13 -1.14
C ILE A 92 -0.39 -1.40 -0.68
N ASN A 93 0.38 -1.99 0.23
CA ASN A 93 1.62 -1.39 0.72
C ASN A 93 2.80 -2.34 0.49
N PHE A 94 3.97 -1.78 0.15
CA PHE A 94 5.22 -2.51 0.23
C PHE A 94 5.66 -2.61 1.68
N ILE A 95 6.01 -3.82 2.13
CA ILE A 95 6.62 -4.05 3.44
C ILE A 95 8.14 -4.08 3.26
N ILE A 96 8.82 -3.23 4.00
CA ILE A 96 10.23 -2.89 3.82
C ILE A 96 10.99 -3.11 5.12
N ASP A 97 12.14 -3.75 5.02
CA ASP A 97 13.02 -4.02 6.16
C ASP A 97 14.50 -3.77 5.83
N HIS A 98 15.35 -3.76 6.85
CA HIS A 98 16.80 -3.59 6.76
C HIS A 98 17.22 -2.31 6.02
N ILE A 99 16.51 -1.21 6.27
CA ILE A 99 16.78 0.11 5.69
C ILE A 99 17.17 1.12 6.78
N PHE A 100 17.90 2.17 6.38
CA PHE A 100 18.14 3.31 7.23
C PHE A 100 17.08 4.38 7.00
N ALA A 101 16.09 4.46 7.89
CA ALA A 101 14.99 5.40 7.84
C ALA A 101 15.10 6.44 8.96
N PHE A 102 14.77 7.69 8.65
CA PHE A 102 14.73 8.78 9.61
C PHE A 102 13.28 9.08 10.00
N LYS A 103 13.02 9.25 11.29
CA LYS A 103 11.71 9.71 11.74
C LYS A 103 11.47 11.15 11.29
N CYS A 104 10.28 11.43 10.77
CA CYS A 104 9.91 12.80 10.43
C CYS A 104 9.66 13.61 11.70
N SER A 105 9.94 14.91 11.63
CA SER A 105 9.64 15.84 12.72
C SER A 105 8.18 16.28 12.65
N THR A 106 7.58 16.62 13.78
CA THR A 106 6.27 17.31 13.81
C THR A 106 6.40 18.83 13.71
N LYS A 107 7.64 19.33 13.69
CA LYS A 107 7.96 20.77 13.64
C LYS A 107 7.74 21.34 12.24
N LYS A 108 6.77 22.25 12.11
CA LYS A 108 6.36 22.84 10.83
C LYS A 108 7.47 23.59 10.10
N GLU A 109 8.45 24.17 10.80
CA GLU A 109 9.57 24.85 10.17
C GLU A 109 10.39 23.92 9.25
N TYR A 110 10.34 22.59 9.46
CA TYR A 110 11.01 21.63 8.60
C TYR A 110 10.36 21.48 7.22
N GLU A 111 9.15 22.00 7.00
CA GLU A 111 8.54 22.06 5.66
C GLU A 111 9.39 22.88 4.69
N ARG A 112 10.16 23.86 5.18
CA ARG A 112 11.08 24.67 4.37
C ARG A 112 12.19 23.86 3.71
N PHE A 113 12.51 22.69 4.27
CA PHE A 113 13.56 21.80 3.78
C PHE A 113 13.05 20.71 2.84
N ARG A 114 11.75 20.68 2.50
CA ARG A 114 11.12 19.63 1.67
C ARG A 114 11.72 19.44 0.28
N PHE A 115 12.42 20.46 -0.24
CA PHE A 115 13.11 20.45 -1.53
C PHE A 115 14.63 20.33 -1.42
N THR A 116 15.16 20.12 -0.21
CA THR A 116 16.60 20.00 0.03
C THR A 116 16.99 18.55 0.26
N ALA A 117 18.26 18.24 0.05
CA ALA A 117 18.84 16.94 0.38
C ALA A 117 19.12 16.77 1.89
N LEU A 118 18.72 17.70 2.75
CA LEU A 118 18.83 17.56 4.20
C LEU A 118 17.69 16.69 4.74
N PRO A 119 17.93 15.73 5.65
CA PRO A 119 16.93 14.78 6.12
C PRO A 119 15.97 15.40 7.16
N LEU A 120 15.54 16.63 6.89
CA LEU A 120 14.66 17.41 7.74
C LEU A 120 13.33 17.54 7.00
N ARG A 121 12.33 16.75 7.41
CA ARG A 121 10.97 16.81 6.87
C ARG A 121 9.98 16.90 8.01
N SER A 122 8.99 17.77 7.83
CA SER A 122 7.83 17.85 8.70
C SER A 122 6.77 16.85 8.25
N SER A 123 6.16 16.15 9.20
CA SER A 123 4.96 15.35 9.01
C SER A 123 3.92 15.67 10.08
N GLY A 124 2.64 15.61 9.69
CA GLY A 124 1.54 15.63 10.63
C GLY A 124 1.29 14.29 11.32
N TYR A 125 1.84 13.19 10.80
CA TYR A 125 1.67 11.83 11.30
C TYR A 125 2.80 11.45 12.27
N HIS A 126 2.47 10.73 13.34
CA HIS A 126 3.43 10.39 14.40
C HIS A 126 4.38 9.23 14.05
N ASP A 127 3.98 8.46 13.07
CA ASP A 127 4.54 7.19 12.63
C ASP A 127 5.13 7.29 11.22
N GLU A 128 5.32 8.52 10.71
CA GLU A 128 5.90 8.74 9.39
C GLU A 128 7.43 8.85 9.48
N TYR A 129 8.08 8.07 8.64
CA TYR A 129 9.52 8.02 8.45
C TYR A 129 9.86 8.38 7.00
N GLN A 130 11.15 8.51 6.72
CA GLN A 130 11.65 8.80 5.40
C GLN A 130 12.96 8.10 5.10
N VAL A 131 13.13 7.68 3.85
CA VAL A 131 14.39 7.16 3.31
C VAL A 131 14.88 8.07 2.20
N TYR A 132 16.20 8.23 2.11
CA TYR A 132 16.82 9.06 1.09
C TYR A 132 16.82 8.35 -0.26
N ARG A 133 16.21 9.00 -1.27
CA ARG A 133 16.26 8.72 -2.70
C ARG A 133 15.74 7.38 -3.22
N HIS A 134 16.15 6.25 -2.70
CA HIS A 134 15.88 4.95 -3.32
C HIS A 134 15.84 3.84 -2.29
N ILE A 135 14.83 2.97 -2.40
CA ILE A 135 14.73 1.71 -1.67
C ILE A 135 14.83 0.60 -2.72
N SER A 136 15.93 -0.15 -2.67
CA SER A 136 16.17 -1.28 -3.59
C SER A 136 15.20 -2.45 -3.30
N PRO A 137 14.80 -3.24 -4.32
CA PRO A 137 13.90 -4.38 -4.14
C PRO A 137 14.37 -5.42 -3.12
N LYS A 138 15.69 -5.54 -2.88
CA LYS A 138 16.26 -6.45 -1.87
C LYS A 138 15.77 -6.18 -0.44
N HIS A 139 15.18 -5.01 -0.19
CA HIS A 139 14.62 -4.61 1.09
C HIS A 139 13.14 -4.93 1.21
N PHE A 140 12.48 -5.40 0.15
CA PHE A 140 11.10 -5.83 0.22
C PHE A 140 11.03 -7.20 0.87
N VAL A 141 10.25 -7.29 1.95
CA VAL A 141 10.03 -8.55 2.69
C VAL A 141 8.59 -9.05 2.56
N GLY A 142 7.74 -8.27 1.88
CA GLY A 142 6.38 -8.66 1.56
C GLY A 142 5.56 -7.50 1.02
N LEU A 143 4.28 -7.76 0.78
CA LEU A 143 3.28 -6.75 0.49
C LEU A 143 2.11 -6.90 1.45
N GLN A 144 1.50 -5.79 1.83
CA GLN A 144 0.32 -5.76 2.68
C GLN A 144 -0.91 -5.44 1.82
N CYS A 145 -2.03 -6.09 2.14
CA CYS A 145 -3.35 -5.83 1.58
C CYS A 145 -4.45 -5.87 2.67
N SER A 146 -5.69 -5.64 2.28
CA SER A 146 -6.85 -5.64 3.18
C SER A 146 -8.07 -6.29 2.52
N LEU A 147 -7.99 -7.58 2.21
CA LEU A 147 -8.96 -8.31 1.38
C LEU A 147 -10.39 -8.27 1.94
N LEU A 148 -10.60 -8.63 3.20
CA LEU A 148 -11.94 -8.59 3.79
C LEU A 148 -12.48 -7.17 3.90
N ASN A 149 -11.62 -6.19 4.24
CA ASN A 149 -12.05 -4.80 4.27
C ASN A 149 -12.50 -4.33 2.88
N TRP A 150 -11.76 -4.67 1.82
CA TRP A 150 -12.17 -4.38 0.45
C TRP A 150 -13.48 -5.06 0.07
N TYR A 151 -13.67 -6.31 0.50
CA TYR A 151 -14.89 -7.07 0.25
C TYR A 151 -16.11 -6.42 0.91
N TYR A 152 -16.05 -6.11 2.20
CA TYR A 152 -17.17 -5.48 2.92
C TYR A 152 -17.51 -4.09 2.39
N ASN A 153 -16.52 -3.34 1.90
CA ASN A 153 -16.72 -2.04 1.29
C ASN A 153 -17.05 -2.09 -0.21
N GLY A 154 -17.09 -3.28 -0.82
CA GLY A 154 -17.42 -3.45 -2.23
C GLY A 154 -16.37 -2.89 -3.21
N TYR A 155 -15.10 -2.85 -2.82
CA TYR A 155 -14.01 -2.27 -3.61
C TYR A 155 -13.50 -3.21 -4.70
N THR A 156 -14.31 -3.43 -5.74
CA THR A 156 -13.97 -4.31 -6.88
C THR A 156 -12.65 -3.91 -7.58
N PHE A 157 -12.37 -2.61 -7.67
CA PHE A 157 -11.15 -2.08 -8.28
C PHE A 157 -9.88 -2.49 -7.51
N ARG A 158 -9.93 -2.60 -6.17
CA ARG A 158 -8.80 -3.04 -5.33
C ARG A 158 -8.42 -4.47 -5.61
N PHE A 159 -9.41 -5.35 -5.69
CA PHE A 159 -9.20 -6.74 -6.08
C PHE A 159 -8.64 -6.84 -7.50
N ALA A 160 -9.08 -6.00 -8.44
CA ALA A 160 -8.55 -5.98 -9.79
C ALA A 160 -7.07 -5.55 -9.81
N ASP A 161 -6.69 -4.53 -9.05
CA ASP A 161 -5.30 -4.10 -8.91
C ASP A 161 -4.45 -5.14 -8.19
N PHE A 162 -4.99 -5.79 -7.17
CA PHE A 162 -4.31 -6.90 -6.48
C PHE A 162 -4.10 -8.11 -7.41
N LYS A 163 -5.08 -8.45 -8.27
CA LYS A 163 -4.89 -9.48 -9.30
C LYS A 163 -3.77 -9.10 -10.27
N LYS A 164 -3.74 -7.86 -10.77
CA LYS A 164 -2.67 -7.38 -11.67
C LYS A 164 -1.30 -7.48 -11.00
N LEU A 165 -1.19 -7.09 -9.74
CA LEU A 165 0.03 -7.23 -8.94
C LEU A 165 0.53 -8.67 -8.94
N LEU A 166 -0.35 -9.62 -8.59
CA LEU A 166 0.02 -11.05 -8.54
C LEU A 166 0.43 -11.59 -9.91
N THR A 167 -0.24 -11.15 -10.99
CA THR A 167 0.14 -11.50 -12.35
C THR A 167 1.55 -10.99 -12.67
N ILE A 168 1.88 -9.73 -12.38
CA ILE A 168 3.23 -9.18 -12.59
C ILE A 168 4.27 -9.97 -11.77
N MET A 169 3.96 -10.25 -10.50
CA MET A 169 4.88 -11.02 -9.64
C MET A 169 5.16 -12.41 -10.20
N ASN A 170 4.14 -13.10 -10.72
CA ASN A 170 4.30 -14.42 -11.34
C ASN A 170 5.10 -14.34 -12.65
N GLU A 171 4.82 -13.35 -13.51
CA GLU A 171 5.52 -13.15 -14.79
C GLU A 171 7.00 -12.83 -14.59
N GLU A 172 7.34 -12.07 -13.54
CA GLU A 172 8.70 -11.63 -13.25
C GLU A 172 9.43 -12.56 -12.25
N GLY A 173 8.81 -13.66 -11.82
CA GLY A 173 9.40 -14.60 -10.87
C GLY A 173 9.68 -14.00 -9.47
N ILE A 174 8.86 -13.04 -9.04
CA ILE A 174 9.01 -12.36 -7.75
C ILE A 174 8.25 -13.13 -6.68
N ASP A 175 9.01 -13.76 -5.78
CA ASP A 175 8.45 -14.47 -4.64
C ASP A 175 8.50 -13.61 -3.36
N LEU A 176 7.52 -12.72 -3.23
CA LEU A 176 7.25 -12.02 -1.98
C LEU A 176 5.96 -12.58 -1.32
N PRO A 177 5.93 -12.72 0.01
CA PRO A 177 4.71 -13.05 0.72
C PRO A 177 3.73 -11.86 0.70
N ILE A 178 2.43 -12.18 0.72
CA ILE A 178 1.36 -11.19 0.83
C ILE A 178 0.68 -11.38 2.17
N TYR A 179 0.52 -10.30 2.92
CA TYR A 179 -0.11 -10.29 4.22
C TYR A 179 -1.42 -9.51 4.20
N ASP A 180 -2.53 -10.16 4.54
CA ASP A 180 -3.83 -9.53 4.77
C ASP A 180 -3.90 -8.96 6.19
N TYR A 181 -4.09 -7.64 6.25
CA TYR A 181 -4.22 -6.85 7.48
C TYR A 181 -5.68 -6.50 7.79
N SER A 182 -6.65 -7.12 7.12
CA SER A 182 -8.07 -6.89 7.44
C SER A 182 -8.44 -7.27 8.88
N ARG A 183 -7.65 -8.16 9.51
CA ARG A 183 -7.91 -8.74 10.83
C ARG A 183 -6.63 -8.83 11.65
N VAL A 184 -6.02 -7.69 11.97
CA VAL A 184 -4.86 -7.64 12.87
C VAL A 184 -5.32 -7.85 14.31
N ILE A 185 -4.73 -8.84 15.01
CA ILE A 185 -4.95 -9.08 16.44
C ILE A 185 -3.58 -9.19 17.11
N GLY A 186 -3.17 -8.12 17.80
CA GLY A 186 -1.80 -8.00 18.32
C GLY A 186 -0.80 -8.08 17.16
N ASP A 187 0.12 -9.05 17.24
CA ASP A 187 1.15 -9.28 16.21
C ASP A 187 0.69 -10.25 15.12
N ASN A 188 -0.53 -10.76 15.17
CA ASN A 188 -1.01 -11.74 14.20
C ASN A 188 -1.58 -11.06 12.95
N VAL A 189 -1.18 -11.58 11.79
CA VAL A 189 -1.69 -11.24 10.46
C VAL A 189 -1.92 -12.52 9.66
N HIS A 190 -2.47 -12.41 8.46
CA HIS A 190 -2.76 -13.59 7.64
C HIS A 190 -1.91 -13.55 6.37
N VAL A 191 -1.23 -14.65 6.04
CA VAL A 191 -0.57 -14.80 4.73
C VAL A 191 -1.57 -15.35 3.73
N VAL A 192 -1.62 -14.72 2.57
CA VAL A 192 -2.53 -15.06 1.47
C VAL A 192 -1.85 -16.05 0.52
N ASP A 193 -2.54 -17.15 0.21
CA ASP A 193 -2.18 -18.02 -0.91
C ASP A 193 -2.45 -17.30 -2.24
N LYS A 194 -1.37 -16.93 -2.93
CA LYS A 194 -1.39 -16.18 -4.19
C LYS A 194 -2.11 -16.94 -5.31
N SER A 195 -1.92 -18.27 -5.38
CA SER A 195 -2.51 -19.11 -6.43
C SER A 195 -4.00 -19.31 -6.16
N ALA A 196 -4.36 -19.66 -4.91
CA ALA A 196 -5.75 -19.83 -4.53
C ALA A 196 -6.55 -18.52 -4.66
N PHE A 197 -5.93 -17.37 -4.39
CA PHE A 197 -6.55 -16.07 -4.66
C PHE A 197 -6.97 -15.91 -6.13
N LEU A 198 -6.08 -16.24 -7.07
CA LEU A 198 -6.36 -16.11 -8.50
C LEU A 198 -7.53 -17.01 -8.95
N GLU A 199 -7.70 -18.16 -8.31
CA GLU A 199 -8.82 -19.08 -8.54
C GLU A 199 -10.16 -18.54 -8.00
N ILE A 200 -10.16 -17.94 -6.80
CA ILE A 200 -11.39 -17.43 -6.17
C ILE A 200 -11.78 -16.02 -6.64
N TYR A 201 -10.85 -15.26 -7.22
CA TYR A 201 -11.08 -13.88 -7.66
C TYR A 201 -12.38 -13.67 -8.47
N PRO A 202 -12.69 -14.48 -9.51
CA PRO A 202 -13.92 -14.30 -10.28
C PRO A 202 -15.19 -14.46 -9.42
N LYS A 203 -15.17 -15.37 -8.45
CA LYS A 203 -16.29 -15.64 -7.55
C LYS A 203 -16.51 -14.48 -6.58
N ILE A 204 -15.43 -13.92 -6.02
CA ILE A 204 -15.50 -12.73 -5.16
C ILE A 204 -16.10 -11.54 -5.93
N GLN A 205 -15.63 -11.30 -7.15
CA GLN A 205 -16.14 -10.19 -7.97
C GLN A 205 -17.63 -10.29 -8.26
N GLU A 206 -18.11 -11.50 -8.55
CA GLU A 206 -19.53 -11.76 -8.80
C GLU A 206 -20.37 -11.53 -7.54
N ASP A 207 -19.93 -12.05 -6.39
CA ASP A 207 -20.63 -11.89 -5.12
C ASP A 207 -20.73 -10.41 -4.69
N ILE A 208 -19.66 -9.62 -4.85
CA ILE A 208 -19.69 -8.17 -4.59
C ILE A 208 -20.74 -7.48 -5.48
N LYS A 209 -20.76 -7.79 -6.78
CA LYS A 209 -21.73 -7.18 -7.72
C LYS A 209 -23.17 -7.50 -7.34
N GLN A 210 -23.47 -8.74 -6.96
CA GLN A 210 -24.81 -9.15 -6.53
C GLN A 210 -25.23 -8.42 -5.24
N LYS A 211 -24.33 -8.28 -4.27
CA LYS A 211 -24.57 -7.49 -3.05
C LYS A 211 -24.87 -6.03 -3.36
N CYS A 212 -24.11 -5.38 -4.24
CA CYS A 212 -24.35 -3.99 -4.64
C CYS A 212 -25.70 -3.81 -5.36
N TYR A 213 -26.06 -4.73 -6.26
CA TYR A 213 -27.33 -4.68 -7.01
C TYR A 213 -28.55 -4.87 -6.11
N SER A 214 -28.46 -5.76 -5.13
CA SER A 214 -29.56 -5.97 -4.16
C SER A 214 -29.78 -4.77 -3.23
N LYS A 215 -28.72 -3.98 -2.96
CA LYS A 215 -28.80 -2.75 -2.17
C LYS A 215 -29.48 -1.61 -2.94
N SER A 216 -29.12 -1.38 -4.22
CA SER A 216 -29.74 -0.34 -5.04
C SER A 216 -31.24 -0.58 -5.28
N LEU A 217 -31.65 -1.85 -5.46
CA LEU A 217 -33.07 -2.22 -5.59
C LEU A 217 -33.90 -1.95 -4.33
N LYS A 218 -33.27 -1.98 -3.14
CA LYS A 218 -33.94 -1.63 -1.88
C LYS A 218 -34.05 -0.13 -1.68
N GLU A 219 -33.08 0.65 -2.15
CA GLU A 219 -33.06 2.11 -2.05
C GLU A 219 -33.99 2.80 -3.07
N HIS A 220 -34.40 2.13 -4.15
CA HIS A 220 -35.36 2.66 -5.14
C HIS A 220 -36.80 2.19 -4.94
N ARG A 221 -37.09 1.47 -3.84
CA ARG A 221 -38.45 1.02 -3.48
C ARG A 221 -39.10 1.87 -2.39
N PHE A 222 -38.54 3.04 -2.08
CA PHE A 222 -39.07 4.02 -1.13
C PHE A 222 -39.18 5.40 -1.78
#